data_AF-A0A4Q4KJV1-F1
#
_entry.id   AF-A0A4Q4KJV1-F1
#
_cell.length_a   1.000
_cell.length_b   1.000
_cell.length_c   1.000
_cell.angle_alpha   90.00
_cell.angle_beta   90.00
_cell.angle_gamma   90.00
#
_symmetry.space_group_name_H-M   'P 1'
#
loop_
_entity.id
_entity.type
_entity.pdbx_description
1 polymer ?
#
loop_
_entity_poly.entity_id
_entity_poly.type
_entity_poly.pdbx_seq_one_letter_code
_entity_poly.pdbx_strand_id
1 'polypeptide(L)'
;MKLRFLSIIILLLLFSCKEDGKEINSSTPASNEKANTNDEIQTNDLKDELPEGFNQDTLKTEALFTAGGFDDKLYYELLIETHLCNPNYTDTTSDGSTPCSSRFFNFYPYNHKRTIDDAFLLQIKAGVNKYPYRRLLVFVREKGKLILMNGIVGYLVERISRPNEIDDLIVAVFDDLGNDKFDRYDVLLRYKDGKYHFIEAIGDLKGKFETADLKKRASKAIQERINEKELIF
;
A
#
# COMPACT_ATOMS: atom_id res chain seq x y z
N MET A 1 35.44 -53.67 27.86
CA MET A 1 36.25 -52.83 26.95
C MET A 1 36.00 -51.38 27.38
N LYS A 2 36.87 -50.74 28.19
CA LYS A 2 38.01 -49.88 27.76
C LYS A 2 37.61 -48.94 26.60
N LEU A 3 37.31 -47.65 26.91
CA LEU A 3 38.22 -46.47 26.83
C LEU A 3 38.22 -45.86 25.39
N ARG A 4 38.24 -44.54 25.11
CA ARG A 4 38.39 -43.25 25.86
C ARG A 4 37.30 -42.26 25.34
N PHE A 5 36.78 -41.28 26.07
CA PHE A 5 37.37 -40.00 26.47
C PHE A 5 38.15 -39.23 25.37
N LEU A 6 37.59 -38.13 24.88
CA LEU A 6 38.34 -36.91 24.59
C LEU A 6 37.42 -35.68 24.73
N SER A 7 37.84 -34.71 25.54
CA SER A 7 37.21 -33.39 25.63
C SER A 7 38.02 -32.39 24.84
N ILE A 8 37.37 -31.42 24.19
CA ILE A 8 38.04 -30.21 23.69
C ILE A 8 37.41 -29.01 24.39
N ILE A 9 38.19 -28.43 25.31
CA ILE A 9 37.96 -27.11 25.87
C ILE A 9 38.82 -26.15 25.06
N ILE A 10 38.25 -25.07 24.54
CA ILE A 10 39.01 -23.90 24.09
C ILE A 10 38.53 -22.71 24.92
N LEU A 11 39.39 -22.34 25.87
CA LEU A 11 39.35 -21.11 26.65
C LEU A 11 40.48 -20.22 26.11
N LEU A 12 40.19 -18.95 25.80
CA LEU A 12 41.13 -17.82 25.58
C LEU A 12 40.31 -16.64 24.98
N LEU A 13 40.45 -15.38 25.38
CA LEU A 13 40.85 -14.81 26.67
C LEU A 13 40.22 -13.41 26.79
N LEU A 14 40.10 -12.87 28.01
CA LEU A 14 39.71 -11.47 28.23
C LEU A 14 40.86 -10.52 27.86
N PHE A 15 40.52 -9.32 27.38
CA PHE A 15 41.27 -8.11 27.66
C PHE A 15 40.34 -7.03 28.22
N SER A 16 40.84 -6.23 29.16
CA SER A 16 40.06 -5.30 29.98
C SER A 16 40.83 -4.01 30.23
N CYS A 17 40.14 -2.87 30.11
CA CYS A 17 40.47 -1.49 30.49
C CYS A 17 39.28 -0.62 30.00
N LYS A 18 38.62 0.29 30.75
CA LYS A 18 38.94 1.04 32.00
C LYS A 18 40.17 1.95 31.82
N GLU A 19 40.20 3.25 32.12
CA GLU A 19 39.40 4.16 32.96
C GLU A 19 39.27 5.53 32.22
N ASP A 20 38.40 6.53 32.48
CA ASP A 20 37.14 6.77 33.23
C ASP A 20 36.60 8.15 32.70
N GLY A 21 35.51 8.83 33.11
CA GLY A 21 34.51 8.66 34.18
C GLY A 21 34.21 9.99 34.91
N LYS A 22 33.33 10.88 34.39
CA LYS A 22 32.87 12.09 35.14
C LYS A 22 31.51 12.68 34.68
N GLU A 23 30.59 12.84 35.63
CA GLU A 23 29.45 13.77 35.55
C GLU A 23 29.78 15.11 36.24
N ILE A 24 29.28 16.24 35.73
CA ILE A 24 29.08 17.48 36.50
C ILE A 24 27.75 18.12 36.04
N ASN A 25 26.95 18.60 36.99
CA ASN A 25 25.62 19.15 36.75
C ASN A 25 25.60 20.69 36.56
N SER A 26 24.53 21.15 35.89
CA SER A 26 23.82 22.44 36.09
C SER A 26 24.35 23.75 35.46
N SER A 27 23.43 24.72 35.42
CA SER A 27 23.56 26.16 35.09
C SER A 27 23.66 26.58 33.61
N THR A 28 22.51 26.97 33.06
CA THR A 28 22.38 27.93 31.95
C THR A 28 22.88 29.31 32.39
N PRO A 29 23.56 30.06 31.52
CA PRO A 29 23.06 31.40 31.18
C PRO A 29 22.97 31.63 29.66
N ALA A 30 22.19 32.62 29.25
CA ALA A 30 21.85 32.85 27.84
C ALA A 30 22.78 33.82 27.11
N SER A 31 22.97 33.60 25.81
CA SER A 31 23.30 34.63 24.83
C SER A 31 22.67 34.26 23.46
N ASN A 32 22.29 35.26 22.68
CA ASN A 32 21.69 35.06 21.36
C ASN A 32 22.79 34.83 20.31
N GLU A 33 22.54 33.96 19.34
CA GLU A 33 22.74 34.36 17.94
C GLU A 33 21.82 33.60 16.97
N LYS A 34 21.62 34.15 15.77
CA LYS A 34 20.65 33.66 14.79
C LYS A 34 21.32 32.71 13.80
N ALA A 35 20.81 31.48 13.70
CA ALA A 35 21.02 30.62 12.55
C ALA A 35 19.65 30.33 11.90
N ASN A 36 19.31 31.08 10.85
CA ASN A 36 18.26 30.66 9.92
C ASN A 36 18.82 29.49 9.11
N THR A 37 18.35 28.28 9.36
CA THR A 37 18.44 27.19 8.39
C THR A 37 17.03 26.91 7.91
N ASN A 38 16.69 27.43 6.73
CA ASN A 38 15.50 26.96 6.04
C ASN A 38 15.83 25.56 5.52
N ASP A 39 15.33 24.51 6.20
CA ASP A 39 15.17 23.20 5.58
C ASP A 39 14.02 23.29 4.56
N GLU A 40 14.30 23.97 3.44
CA GLU A 40 13.54 23.78 2.22
C GLU A 40 13.72 22.33 1.79
N ILE A 41 12.74 21.50 2.15
CA ILE A 41 12.57 20.18 1.55
C ILE A 41 12.42 20.43 0.04
N GLN A 42 13.50 20.18 -0.70
CA GLN A 42 13.58 20.43 -2.13
C GLN A 42 12.65 19.45 -2.87
N THR A 43 11.41 19.87 -3.08
CA THR A 43 10.44 19.16 -3.92
C THR A 43 10.74 19.40 -5.40
N ASN A 44 11.96 19.05 -5.82
CA ASN A 44 12.34 18.93 -7.22
C ASN A 44 12.19 17.46 -7.65
N ASP A 45 11.85 17.30 -8.93
CA ASP A 45 11.85 16.05 -9.69
C ASP A 45 11.06 14.87 -9.10
N LEU A 46 9.79 14.78 -9.51
CA LEU A 46 9.30 13.60 -10.26
C LEU A 46 7.98 13.88 -11.00
N LYS A 47 7.97 14.99 -11.76
CA LYS A 47 7.13 15.04 -12.95
C LYS A 47 7.82 14.20 -14.02
N ASP A 48 7.49 12.91 -14.07
CA ASP A 48 7.74 12.08 -15.26
C ASP A 48 6.90 12.65 -16.41
N GLU A 49 7.50 13.59 -17.15
CA GLU A 49 6.89 14.22 -18.32
C GLU A 49 6.54 13.13 -19.34
N LEU A 50 5.30 13.17 -19.82
CA LEU A 50 4.85 12.21 -20.82
C LEU A 50 5.58 12.48 -22.14
N PRO A 51 6.08 11.45 -22.85
CA PRO A 51 6.69 11.61 -24.16
C PRO A 51 5.78 12.38 -25.11
N GLU A 52 6.36 13.28 -25.90
CA GLU A 52 5.63 14.11 -26.85
C GLU A 52 4.82 13.23 -27.82
N GLY A 53 3.50 13.45 -27.87
CA GLY A 53 2.58 12.62 -28.66
C GLY A 53 2.00 11.38 -27.97
N PHE A 54 2.34 11.08 -26.70
CA PHE A 54 1.69 10.01 -25.96
C PHE A 54 0.21 10.33 -25.66
N ASN A 55 -0.71 9.49 -26.14
CA ASN A 55 -2.13 9.61 -25.89
C ASN A 55 -2.52 8.88 -24.59
N GLN A 56 -2.78 9.64 -23.52
CA GLN A 56 -3.13 9.10 -22.21
C GLN A 56 -4.61 8.68 -22.13
N ASP A 57 -4.88 7.38 -22.28
CA ASP A 57 -6.21 6.82 -22.00
C ASP A 57 -6.49 6.76 -20.49
N THR A 58 -7.77 6.68 -20.11
CA THR A 58 -8.21 6.61 -18.70
C THR A 58 -9.42 5.69 -18.54
N LEU A 59 -9.18 4.49 -18.01
CA LEU A 59 -10.18 3.46 -17.80
C LEU A 59 -10.86 3.64 -16.43
N LYS A 60 -12.10 4.12 -16.44
CA LYS A 60 -12.95 4.20 -15.24
C LYS A 60 -13.33 2.80 -14.77
N THR A 61 -13.39 2.61 -13.46
CA THR A 61 -13.67 1.33 -12.81
C THR A 61 -15.08 1.32 -12.21
N GLU A 62 -15.85 0.27 -12.47
CA GLU A 62 -17.15 0.10 -11.81
C GLU A 62 -16.98 -0.25 -10.33
N ALA A 63 -17.64 0.52 -9.47
CA ALA A 63 -17.62 0.35 -8.02
C ALA A 63 -18.60 -0.73 -7.52
N LEU A 64 -19.18 -1.57 -8.38
CA LEU A 64 -20.16 -2.60 -8.03
C LEU A 64 -19.57 -4.01 -8.17
N PHE A 65 -20.08 -4.94 -7.37
CA PHE A 65 -19.73 -6.37 -7.41
C PHE A 65 -20.95 -7.14 -7.93
N THR A 66 -20.89 -7.57 -9.18
CA THR A 66 -21.93 -8.37 -9.83
C THR A 66 -21.72 -9.87 -9.59
N ALA A 67 -22.80 -10.64 -9.60
CA ALA A 67 -22.71 -12.11 -9.62
C ALA A 67 -22.42 -12.56 -11.06
N GLY A 68 -21.50 -13.51 -11.24
CA GLY A 68 -21.00 -13.94 -12.56
C GLY A 68 -19.86 -13.09 -13.12
N GLY A 69 -19.18 -12.29 -12.28
CA GLY A 69 -18.05 -11.44 -12.69
C GLY A 69 -16.75 -12.18 -13.04
N PHE A 70 -16.67 -13.50 -12.82
CA PHE A 70 -15.68 -14.39 -13.41
C PHE A 70 -16.21 -15.83 -13.42
N ASP A 71 -16.41 -16.38 -14.62
CA ASP A 71 -16.71 -17.81 -14.85
C ASP A 71 -15.43 -18.61 -15.20
N ASP A 72 -14.30 -17.91 -15.34
CA ASP A 72 -13.00 -18.49 -15.70
C ASP A 72 -12.30 -19.10 -14.47
N LYS A 73 -11.97 -20.39 -14.61
CA LYS A 73 -11.22 -21.21 -13.64
C LYS A 73 -9.94 -20.53 -13.14
N LEU A 74 -9.24 -19.77 -13.97
CA LEU A 74 -7.99 -19.10 -13.59
C LEU A 74 -8.20 -18.09 -12.46
N TYR A 75 -9.24 -17.25 -12.56
CA TYR A 75 -9.55 -16.23 -11.56
C TYR A 75 -9.96 -16.86 -10.22
N TYR A 76 -10.71 -17.97 -10.28
CA TYR A 76 -11.08 -18.75 -9.11
C TYR A 76 -9.86 -19.39 -8.43
N GLU A 77 -8.92 -19.96 -9.19
CA GLU A 77 -7.68 -20.53 -8.65
C GLU A 77 -6.75 -19.45 -8.05
N LEU A 78 -6.65 -18.28 -8.67
CA LEU A 78 -5.90 -17.15 -8.12
C LEU A 78 -6.49 -16.66 -6.79
N LEU A 79 -7.81 -16.61 -6.64
CA LEU A 79 -8.44 -16.29 -5.34
C LEU A 79 -8.07 -17.29 -4.25
N ILE A 80 -8.02 -18.59 -4.58
CA ILE A 80 -7.59 -19.63 -3.62
C ILE A 80 -6.12 -19.41 -3.23
N GLU A 81 -5.24 -19.06 -4.17
CA GLU A 81 -3.83 -18.74 -3.88
C GLU A 81 -3.68 -17.51 -2.96
N THR A 82 -4.57 -16.51 -3.03
CA THR A 82 -4.54 -15.37 -2.08
C THR A 82 -4.95 -15.72 -0.64
N HIS A 83 -5.59 -16.87 -0.43
CA HIS A 83 -6.16 -17.30 0.87
C HIS A 83 -7.18 -16.32 1.49
N LEU A 84 -7.76 -15.41 0.70
CA LEU A 84 -8.75 -14.43 1.17
C LEU A 84 -10.18 -14.99 1.29
N CYS A 85 -10.41 -16.21 0.82
CA CYS A 85 -11.72 -16.86 0.76
C CYS A 85 -11.60 -18.37 0.96
N ASN A 86 -12.72 -19.05 1.21
CA ASN A 86 -12.78 -20.51 1.28
C ASN A 86 -13.49 -21.07 0.01
N PRO A 87 -12.84 -21.93 -0.79
CA PRO A 87 -13.47 -22.53 -1.97
C PRO A 87 -14.57 -23.56 -1.64
N ASN A 88 -14.61 -24.09 -0.41
CA ASN A 88 -15.58 -25.09 0.02
C ASN A 88 -16.95 -24.48 0.42
N TYR A 89 -17.10 -23.15 0.33
CA TYR A 89 -18.29 -22.42 0.77
C TYR A 89 -19.00 -21.73 -0.39
N THR A 90 -20.27 -21.40 -0.19
CA THR A 90 -21.16 -20.81 -1.20
C THR A 90 -21.64 -19.43 -0.77
N ASP A 91 -22.23 -18.67 -1.70
CA ASP A 91 -22.83 -17.35 -1.45
C ASP A 91 -24.00 -17.33 -0.44
N THR A 92 -24.40 -18.50 0.09
CA THR A 92 -25.39 -18.66 1.16
C THR A 92 -24.80 -19.06 2.52
N THR A 93 -23.48 -19.31 2.61
CA THR A 93 -22.81 -19.60 3.89
C THR A 93 -22.88 -18.39 4.82
N SER A 94 -23.23 -18.62 6.10
CA SER A 94 -23.57 -17.56 7.07
C SER A 94 -22.70 -17.54 8.34
N ASP A 95 -21.65 -18.36 8.40
CA ASP A 95 -20.73 -18.46 9.57
C ASP A 95 -19.73 -17.29 9.71
N GLY A 96 -19.80 -16.30 8.82
CA GLY A 96 -18.92 -15.13 8.79
C GLY A 96 -17.62 -15.32 8.01
N SER A 97 -17.48 -16.44 7.30
CA SER A 97 -16.48 -16.64 6.25
C SER A 97 -16.86 -15.93 4.94
N THR A 98 -15.93 -15.94 3.97
CA THR A 98 -16.17 -15.42 2.61
C THR A 98 -15.94 -16.53 1.58
N PRO A 99 -16.91 -16.84 0.70
CA PRO A 99 -16.71 -17.80 -0.39
C PRO A 99 -15.91 -17.17 -1.54
N CYS A 100 -15.24 -17.98 -2.35
CA CYS A 100 -14.47 -17.50 -3.51
C CYS A 100 -15.38 -17.16 -4.69
N SER A 101 -15.99 -15.95 -4.67
CA SER A 101 -17.05 -15.53 -5.59
C SER A 101 -16.94 -14.06 -6.01
N SER A 102 -17.31 -13.75 -7.26
CA SER A 102 -17.35 -12.40 -7.84
C SER A 102 -18.27 -11.43 -7.10
N ARG A 103 -19.22 -11.96 -6.32
CA ARG A 103 -20.04 -11.21 -5.36
C ARG A 103 -19.21 -10.42 -4.32
N PHE A 104 -17.96 -10.82 -4.08
CA PHE A 104 -17.07 -10.29 -3.03
C PHE A 104 -15.72 -9.77 -3.54
N PHE A 105 -15.32 -10.16 -4.75
CA PHE A 105 -14.00 -9.91 -5.33
C PHE A 105 -14.12 -9.44 -6.78
N ASN A 106 -13.28 -8.50 -7.20
CA ASN A 106 -13.14 -8.13 -8.62
C ASN A 106 -11.66 -7.95 -8.99
N PHE A 107 -11.27 -8.39 -10.18
CA PHE A 107 -9.89 -8.34 -10.67
C PHE A 107 -9.73 -7.24 -11.72
N TYR A 108 -8.57 -6.60 -11.74
CA TYR A 108 -8.15 -5.72 -12.83
C TYR A 108 -6.71 -6.07 -13.26
N PRO A 109 -6.39 -5.98 -14.57
CA PRO A 109 -5.03 -6.22 -15.04
C PRO A 109 -4.07 -5.18 -14.44
N TYR A 110 -2.87 -5.63 -14.08
CA TYR A 110 -1.87 -4.80 -13.40
C TYR A 110 -1.14 -3.81 -14.34
N ASN A 111 -0.84 -4.26 -15.56
CA ASN A 111 -0.16 -3.47 -16.58
C ASN A 111 -0.46 -4.05 -17.96
N HIS A 112 -0.10 -3.37 -19.06
CA HIS A 112 -0.48 -3.78 -20.43
C HIS A 112 0.33 -4.95 -21.01
N LYS A 113 1.25 -5.56 -20.24
CA LYS A 113 2.17 -6.62 -20.72
C LYS A 113 2.23 -7.90 -19.87
N ARG A 114 1.75 -7.87 -18.62
CA ARG A 114 1.70 -9.02 -17.72
C ARG A 114 0.30 -9.63 -17.75
N THR A 115 0.24 -10.96 -17.77
CA THR A 115 -1.01 -11.72 -17.70
C THR A 115 -1.53 -11.77 -16.26
N ILE A 116 -2.83 -12.04 -16.10
CA ILE A 116 -3.52 -11.95 -14.80
C ILE A 116 -3.02 -12.97 -13.76
N ASP A 117 -2.38 -14.06 -14.20
CA ASP A 117 -1.73 -15.07 -13.36
C ASP A 117 -0.37 -14.61 -12.80
N ASP A 118 0.24 -13.60 -13.43
CA ASP A 118 1.57 -13.08 -13.13
C ASP A 118 1.51 -11.72 -12.37
N ALA A 119 0.55 -10.85 -12.68
CA ALA A 119 0.25 -9.68 -11.83
C ALA A 119 -1.19 -9.15 -11.99
N PHE A 120 -1.81 -8.76 -10.89
CA PHE A 120 -3.20 -8.26 -10.86
C PHE A 120 -3.48 -7.32 -9.69
N LEU A 121 -4.49 -6.45 -9.87
CA LEU A 121 -5.15 -5.75 -8.78
C LEU A 121 -6.37 -6.57 -8.36
N LEU A 122 -6.56 -6.75 -7.06
CA LEU A 122 -7.73 -7.44 -6.47
C LEU A 122 -8.49 -6.47 -5.56
N GLN A 123 -9.68 -6.08 -6.00
CA GLN A 123 -10.60 -5.29 -5.20
C GLN A 123 -11.52 -6.20 -4.39
N ILE A 124 -11.60 -5.91 -3.09
CA ILE A 124 -12.31 -6.69 -2.07
C ILE A 124 -13.46 -5.86 -1.53
N LYS A 125 -14.63 -6.49 -1.42
CA LYS A 125 -15.85 -5.87 -0.90
C LYS A 125 -15.76 -5.61 0.61
N ALA A 126 -16.43 -4.54 1.05
CA ALA A 126 -16.63 -4.26 2.47
C ALA A 126 -17.32 -5.44 3.18
N GLY A 127 -16.94 -5.71 4.43
CA GLY A 127 -17.41 -6.83 5.25
C GLY A 127 -16.64 -8.14 5.05
N VAL A 128 -15.88 -8.31 3.96
CA VAL A 128 -15.09 -9.53 3.70
C VAL A 128 -14.09 -9.76 4.81
N ASN A 129 -14.19 -10.94 5.44
CA ASN A 129 -13.41 -11.36 6.61
C ASN A 129 -13.48 -10.34 7.76
N LYS A 130 -14.69 -9.77 7.98
CA LYS A 130 -15.04 -8.80 9.03
C LYS A 130 -14.34 -7.44 8.93
N TYR A 131 -13.66 -7.15 7.81
CA TYR A 131 -13.03 -5.85 7.58
C TYR A 131 -14.07 -4.82 7.11
N PRO A 132 -14.25 -3.66 7.78
CA PRO A 132 -15.41 -2.79 7.54
C PRO A 132 -15.39 -2.06 6.19
N TYR A 133 -14.22 -1.69 5.68
CA TYR A 133 -14.07 -0.96 4.41
C TYR A 133 -13.78 -1.89 3.23
N ARG A 134 -13.87 -1.33 2.03
CA ARG A 134 -13.31 -1.95 0.83
C ARG A 134 -11.79 -1.98 0.93
N ARG A 135 -11.16 -2.92 0.23
CA ARG A 135 -9.69 -2.97 0.08
C ARG A 135 -9.33 -3.15 -1.39
N LEU A 136 -8.23 -2.52 -1.81
CA LEU A 136 -7.59 -2.77 -3.09
C LEU A 136 -6.21 -3.34 -2.81
N LEU A 137 -5.99 -4.61 -3.15
CA LEU A 137 -4.71 -5.28 -3.01
C LEU A 137 -4.03 -5.36 -4.39
N VAL A 138 -2.70 -5.32 -4.42
CA VAL A 138 -1.92 -5.51 -5.65
C VAL A 138 -1.00 -6.69 -5.48
N PHE A 139 -1.17 -7.70 -6.32
CA PHE A 139 -0.39 -8.93 -6.31
C PHE A 139 0.55 -9.00 -7.50
N VAL A 140 1.78 -9.40 -7.25
CA VAL A 140 2.83 -9.64 -8.24
C VAL A 140 3.44 -11.01 -7.97
N ARG A 141 3.58 -11.83 -9.00
CA ARG A 141 4.28 -13.11 -8.89
C ARG A 141 5.80 -12.89 -8.89
N GLU A 142 6.48 -13.40 -7.87
CA GLU A 142 7.94 -13.49 -7.81
C GLU A 142 8.36 -14.93 -7.56
N LYS A 143 9.34 -15.42 -8.34
CA LYS A 143 9.91 -16.78 -8.18
C LYS A 143 8.85 -17.88 -8.08
N GLY A 144 7.73 -17.70 -8.80
CA GLY A 144 6.58 -18.61 -8.85
C GLY A 144 5.47 -18.36 -7.83
N LYS A 145 5.64 -17.48 -6.83
CA LYS A 145 4.64 -17.22 -5.76
C LYS A 145 4.02 -15.84 -5.88
N LEU A 146 2.72 -15.70 -5.62
CA LEU A 146 2.11 -14.37 -5.43
C LEU A 146 2.66 -13.70 -4.17
N ILE A 147 3.11 -12.45 -4.33
CA ILE A 147 3.55 -11.54 -3.28
C ILE A 147 2.55 -10.37 -3.25
N LEU A 148 2.12 -9.97 -2.05
CA LEU A 148 1.36 -8.73 -1.87
C LEU A 148 2.33 -7.54 -1.98
N MET A 149 2.21 -6.79 -3.06
CA MET A 149 3.05 -5.63 -3.39
C MET A 149 2.53 -4.35 -2.76
N ASN A 150 1.20 -4.21 -2.66
CA ASN A 150 0.53 -3.18 -1.88
C ASN A 150 -0.79 -3.68 -1.31
N GLY A 151 -1.18 -3.15 -0.15
CA GLY A 151 -2.57 -3.12 0.29
C GLY A 151 -3.06 -1.69 0.50
N ILE A 152 -4.30 -1.40 0.10
CA ILE A 152 -4.91 -0.07 0.22
C ILE A 152 -6.31 -0.20 0.84
N VAL A 153 -6.59 0.62 1.85
CA VAL A 153 -7.92 0.75 2.48
C VAL A 153 -8.80 1.63 1.60
N GLY A 154 -9.39 1.06 0.55
CA GLY A 154 -10.09 1.83 -0.47
C GLY A 154 -10.63 0.99 -1.63
N TYR A 155 -10.96 1.66 -2.73
CA TYR A 155 -11.37 1.03 -3.98
C TYR A 155 -10.85 1.81 -5.20
N LEU A 156 -10.60 1.10 -6.31
CA LEU A 156 -10.13 1.66 -7.56
C LEU A 156 -11.23 2.49 -8.22
N VAL A 157 -10.88 3.70 -8.66
CA VAL A 157 -11.81 4.63 -9.34
C VAL A 157 -11.46 4.72 -10.82
N GLU A 158 -10.20 4.98 -11.14
CA GLU A 158 -9.71 5.13 -12.52
C GLU A 158 -8.29 4.55 -12.63
N ARG A 159 -7.95 4.01 -13.81
CA ARG A 159 -6.57 3.69 -14.22
C ARG A 159 -6.16 4.60 -15.36
N ILE A 160 -4.99 5.19 -15.26
CA ILE A 160 -4.46 6.20 -16.18
C ILE A 160 -3.24 5.60 -16.89
N SER A 161 -3.32 5.44 -18.21
CA SER A 161 -2.26 4.76 -18.96
C SER A 161 -0.93 5.53 -18.94
N ARG A 162 0.18 4.81 -18.80
CA ARG A 162 1.53 5.39 -18.75
C ARG A 162 2.49 4.71 -19.75
N PRO A 163 3.53 5.41 -20.25
CA PRO A 163 4.50 4.85 -21.20
C PRO A 163 5.38 3.71 -20.65
N ASN A 164 5.47 3.56 -19.33
CA ASN A 164 6.12 2.44 -18.65
C ASN A 164 5.17 1.23 -18.46
N GLU A 165 4.03 1.22 -19.16
CA GLU A 165 3.01 0.15 -19.24
C GLU A 165 2.20 -0.08 -17.96
N ILE A 166 2.65 0.42 -16.81
CA ILE A 166 2.01 0.28 -15.50
C ILE A 166 1.19 1.54 -15.24
N ASP A 167 -0.13 1.39 -15.16
CA ASP A 167 -1.07 2.51 -15.02
C ASP A 167 -0.82 3.31 -13.71
N ASP A 168 -0.93 4.63 -13.78
CA ASP A 168 -1.17 5.45 -12.59
C ASP A 168 -2.60 5.14 -12.08
N LEU A 169 -2.81 5.04 -10.76
CA LEU A 169 -4.10 4.67 -10.17
C LEU A 169 -4.76 5.88 -9.50
N ILE A 170 -6.05 6.12 -9.77
CA ILE A 170 -6.90 6.93 -8.90
C ILE A 170 -7.65 6.00 -7.96
N VAL A 171 -7.40 6.12 -6.66
CA VAL A 171 -7.97 5.27 -5.62
C VAL A 171 -8.73 6.11 -4.61
N ALA A 172 -9.95 5.69 -4.29
CA ALA A 172 -10.76 6.26 -3.22
C ALA A 172 -10.38 5.58 -1.90
N VAL A 173 -9.49 6.22 -1.14
CA VAL A 173 -9.02 5.78 0.18
C VAL A 173 -10.02 6.18 1.25
N PHE A 174 -10.29 5.29 2.21
CA PHE A 174 -11.12 5.55 3.39
C PHE A 174 -10.25 5.79 4.63
N ASP A 175 -10.59 6.82 5.40
CA ASP A 175 -10.03 7.09 6.73
C ASP A 175 -11.13 6.92 7.79
N ASP A 176 -11.00 5.91 8.67
CA ASP A 176 -11.93 5.66 9.78
C ASP A 176 -11.70 6.68 10.90
N LEU A 177 -12.61 7.64 11.05
CA LEU A 177 -12.54 8.69 12.07
C LEU A 177 -13.12 8.24 13.43
N GLY A 178 -13.62 7.00 13.52
CA GLY A 178 -14.31 6.44 14.67
C GLY A 178 -15.72 7.00 14.87
N ASN A 179 -16.50 6.37 15.75
CA ASN A 179 -17.87 6.77 16.08
C ASN A 179 -18.77 6.88 14.83
N ASP A 180 -18.73 5.84 13.99
CA ASP A 180 -19.48 5.71 12.73
C ASP A 180 -19.22 6.81 11.68
N LYS A 181 -18.05 7.47 11.77
CA LYS A 181 -17.60 8.49 10.82
C LYS A 181 -16.38 8.02 10.03
N PHE A 182 -16.36 8.35 8.76
CA PHE A 182 -15.22 8.17 7.88
C PHE A 182 -15.07 9.38 6.95
N ASP A 183 -13.86 9.63 6.49
CA ASP A 183 -13.59 10.45 5.31
C ASP A 183 -13.29 9.55 4.10
N ARG A 184 -13.46 10.09 2.89
CA ARG A 184 -12.98 9.50 1.63
C ARG A 184 -12.10 10.51 0.91
N TYR A 185 -10.90 10.08 0.52
CA TYR A 185 -9.95 10.87 -0.27
C TYR A 185 -9.69 10.18 -1.60
N ASP A 186 -9.89 10.88 -2.70
CA ASP A 186 -9.55 10.37 -4.03
C ASP A 186 -8.09 10.79 -4.32
N VAL A 187 -7.19 9.82 -4.44
CA VAL A 187 -5.73 10.06 -4.49
C VAL A 187 -5.09 9.45 -5.74
N LEU A 188 -4.06 10.12 -6.25
CA LEU A 188 -3.20 9.62 -7.32
C LEU A 188 -2.06 8.81 -6.72
N LEU A 189 -1.97 7.54 -7.12
CA LEU A 189 -0.86 6.64 -6.82
C LEU A 189 -0.07 6.35 -8.10
N ARG A 190 1.26 6.38 -8.03
CA ARG A 190 2.16 6.01 -9.14
C ARG A 190 3.04 4.83 -8.75
N TYR A 191 3.28 3.93 -9.69
CA TYR A 191 4.25 2.85 -9.51
C TYR A 191 5.69 3.36 -9.61
N LYS A 192 6.50 3.08 -8.58
CA LYS A 192 7.93 3.41 -8.50
C LYS A 192 8.64 2.41 -7.59
N ASP A 193 9.94 2.16 -7.82
CA ASP A 193 10.82 1.43 -6.89
C ASP A 193 10.29 0.06 -6.37
N GLY A 194 9.44 -0.61 -7.16
CA GLY A 194 8.85 -1.91 -6.83
C GLY A 194 7.41 -1.88 -6.30
N LYS A 195 6.81 -0.71 -6.03
CA LYS A 195 5.41 -0.64 -5.56
C LYS A 195 4.68 0.68 -5.92
N TYR A 196 3.41 0.81 -5.55
CA TYR A 196 2.68 2.07 -5.66
C TYR A 196 2.98 3.01 -4.49
N HIS A 197 3.14 4.30 -4.81
CA HIS A 197 3.39 5.40 -3.89
C HIS A 197 2.33 6.50 -4.07
N PHE A 198 1.91 7.12 -2.97
CA PHE A 198 1.09 8.34 -2.99
C PHE A 198 1.86 9.51 -3.64
N ILE A 199 1.23 10.19 -4.59
CA ILE A 199 1.79 11.37 -5.26
C ILE A 199 1.06 12.65 -4.85
N GLU A 200 -0.27 12.66 -4.97
CA GLU A 200 -1.12 13.81 -4.60
C GLU A 200 -2.56 13.38 -4.34
N ALA A 201 -3.29 14.20 -3.59
CA ALA A 201 -4.74 14.08 -3.46
C ALA A 201 -5.45 14.86 -4.58
N ILE A 202 -6.46 14.26 -5.17
CA ILE A 202 -7.24 14.80 -6.29
C ILE A 202 -8.57 15.40 -5.82
N GLY A 203 -9.19 14.83 -4.78
CA GLY A 203 -10.47 15.29 -4.24
C GLY A 203 -10.91 14.58 -2.96
N ASP A 204 -12.13 14.89 -2.50
CA ASP A 204 -12.80 14.28 -1.34
C ASP A 204 -14.26 13.90 -1.66
N LEU A 205 -15.06 13.62 -0.62
CA LEU A 205 -16.51 13.38 -0.71
C LEU A 205 -17.32 14.50 -1.43
N LYS A 206 -16.79 15.72 -1.54
CA LYS A 206 -17.49 16.91 -2.06
C LYS A 206 -17.09 17.26 -3.50
N GLY A 207 -15.93 16.81 -3.98
CA GLY A 207 -15.45 17.08 -5.33
C GLY A 207 -13.93 17.11 -5.45
N LYS A 208 -13.42 17.67 -6.55
CA LYS A 208 -11.98 17.83 -6.81
C LYS A 208 -11.40 19.05 -6.08
N PHE A 209 -10.09 19.04 -5.86
CA PHE A 209 -9.37 20.18 -5.32
C PHE A 209 -8.97 21.14 -6.44
N GLU A 210 -9.86 22.08 -6.76
CA GLU A 210 -9.80 22.98 -7.92
C GLU A 210 -8.60 23.96 -7.96
N THR A 211 -7.88 24.16 -6.85
CA THR A 211 -6.71 25.07 -6.80
C THR A 211 -5.44 24.37 -6.34
N ALA A 212 -4.30 24.76 -6.91
CA ALA A 212 -2.99 24.18 -6.58
C ALA A 212 -2.66 24.30 -5.08
N ASP A 213 -2.99 25.42 -4.43
CA ASP A 213 -2.76 25.62 -3.00
C ASP A 213 -3.68 24.80 -2.10
N LEU A 214 -4.91 24.50 -2.55
CA LEU A 214 -5.77 23.54 -1.86
C LEU A 214 -5.20 22.13 -2.03
N LYS A 215 -4.88 21.75 -3.27
CA LYS A 215 -4.33 20.44 -3.62
C LYS A 215 -3.03 20.13 -2.89
N LYS A 216 -2.10 21.08 -2.80
CA LYS A 216 -0.82 20.95 -2.08
C LYS A 216 -1.03 20.75 -0.56
N ARG A 217 -1.90 21.54 0.07
CA ARG A 217 -2.20 21.42 1.51
C ARG A 217 -2.97 20.14 1.84
N ALA A 218 -3.97 19.80 1.02
CA ALA A 218 -4.74 18.56 1.16
C ALA A 218 -3.84 17.35 0.97
N SER A 219 -2.97 17.35 -0.04
CA SER A 219 -2.03 16.24 -0.29
C SER A 219 -1.11 15.99 0.91
N LYS A 220 -0.54 17.04 1.52
CA LYS A 220 0.27 16.89 2.73
C LYS A 220 -0.53 16.27 3.88
N ALA A 221 -1.69 16.84 4.21
CA ALA A 221 -2.51 16.33 5.32
C ALA A 221 -2.99 14.89 5.08
N ILE A 222 -3.41 14.55 3.86
CA ILE A 222 -3.87 13.21 3.49
C ILE A 222 -2.70 12.21 3.50
N GLN A 223 -1.49 12.62 3.12
CA GLN A 223 -0.29 11.78 3.23
C GLN A 223 0.08 11.51 4.69
N GLU A 224 -0.01 12.52 5.57
CA GLU A 224 0.17 12.36 7.02
C GLU A 224 -0.83 11.33 7.58
N ARG A 225 -2.11 11.38 7.16
CA ARG A 225 -3.15 10.41 7.55
C ARG A 225 -2.93 9.01 7.00
N ILE A 226 -2.52 8.88 5.73
CA ILE A 226 -2.19 7.59 5.10
C ILE A 226 -1.05 6.90 5.88
N ASN A 227 -0.04 7.66 6.30
CA ASN A 227 1.09 7.14 7.07
C ASN A 227 0.72 6.85 8.54
N GLU A 228 -0.04 7.71 9.20
CA GLU A 228 -0.49 7.55 10.61
C GLU A 228 -1.30 6.26 10.82
N LYS A 229 -2.09 5.87 9.81
CA LYS A 229 -3.06 4.77 9.90
C LYS A 229 -2.80 3.60 8.96
N GLU A 230 -1.63 3.57 8.31
CA GLU A 230 -1.25 2.53 7.35
C GLU A 230 -2.33 2.28 6.27
N LEU A 231 -2.98 3.35 5.78
CA LEU A 231 -4.08 3.26 4.80
C LEU A 231 -3.60 2.77 3.42
N ILE A 232 -2.28 2.86 3.19
CA ILE A 232 -1.53 2.25 2.08
C ILE A 232 -0.29 1.60 2.69
N PHE A 233 -0.10 0.31 2.46
CA PHE A 233 1.04 -0.50 2.91
C PHE A 233 1.76 -1.13 1.70
#